data_AF-A0A965CYF7-F1
#
_entry.id   AF-A0A965CYF7-F1
#
_cell.length_a   1.000
_cell.length_b   1.000
_cell.length_c   1.000
_cell.angle_alpha   90.00
_cell.angle_beta   90.00
_cell.angle_gamma   90.00
#
_symmetry.space_group_name_H-M   'P 1'
#
loop_
_entity.id
_entity.type
_entity.pdbx_description
1 polymer ?
#
loop_
_entity_poly.entity_id
_entity_poly.type
_entity_poly.pdbx_seq_one_letter_code
_entity_poly.pdbx_strand_id
1 'polypeptide(L)'
;MRDHVQSLERGLAVIRCLGGTPSLTLTEVAKEAGITRAAARRFLLTLERLGYVGHNDDGYFLLARTLELGYAYLSSHALPQIAHPHIQKLAYDLDESCSVTILDRQSIVYVVRATISRLVGASLSVGS
;
A
#
# COMPACT_ATOMS: atom_id res chain seq x y z
N MET A 1 7.92 -24.08 -13.18
CA MET A 1 8.17 -22.84 -12.44
C MET A 1 9.55 -22.26 -12.79
N ARG A 2 9.86 -22.05 -14.08
CA ARG A 2 11.16 -21.49 -14.53
C ARG A 2 11.10 -19.99 -14.83
N ASP A 3 9.91 -19.40 -14.85
CA ASP A 3 9.70 -17.98 -15.16
C ASP A 3 9.49 -17.10 -13.90
N HIS A 4 9.69 -17.69 -12.71
CA HIS A 4 9.50 -17.00 -11.45
C HIS A 4 10.75 -16.19 -11.06
N VAL A 5 10.61 -14.86 -11.01
CA VAL A 5 11.69 -13.95 -10.64
C VAL A 5 11.70 -13.73 -9.13
N GLN A 6 12.42 -14.58 -8.40
CA GLN A 6 12.49 -14.54 -6.93
C GLN A 6 12.96 -13.19 -6.37
N SER A 7 13.81 -12.45 -7.10
CA SER A 7 14.24 -11.11 -6.68
C SER A 7 13.10 -10.09 -6.69
N LEU A 8 12.14 -10.21 -7.62
CA LEU A 8 10.96 -9.35 -7.67
C LEU A 8 10.03 -9.64 -6.49
N GLU A 9 9.76 -10.93 -6.23
CA GLU A 9 8.95 -11.37 -5.10
C GLU A 9 9.49 -10.81 -3.77
N ARG A 10 10.80 -10.95 -3.54
CA ARG A 10 11.46 -10.45 -2.33
C ARG A 10 11.47 -8.93 -2.25
N GLY A 11 11.68 -8.23 -3.38
CA GLY A 11 11.59 -6.78 -3.43
C GLY A 11 10.20 -6.27 -3.02
N LEU A 12 9.14 -6.90 -3.53
CA LEU A 12 7.77 -6.58 -3.15
C LEU A 12 7.46 -6.93 -1.69
N ALA A 13 8.05 -8.01 -1.16
CA ALA A 13 7.92 -8.36 0.26
C ALA A 13 8.52 -7.27 1.18
N VAL A 14 9.67 -6.71 0.81
CA VAL A 14 10.30 -5.60 1.55
C VAL A 14 9.43 -4.33 1.51
N ILE A 15 8.82 -3.99 0.37
CA ILE A 15 7.88 -2.86 0.31
C ILE A 15 6.67 -3.10 1.24
N ARG A 16 6.09 -4.30 1.21
CA ARG A 16 4.92 -4.63 2.03
C ARG A 16 5.19 -4.54 3.53
N CYS A 17 6.34 -5.03 4.02
CA CYS A 17 6.63 -4.98 5.45
C CYS A 17 6.81 -3.54 5.96
N LEU A 18 7.38 -2.66 5.14
CA LEU A 18 7.52 -1.23 5.46
C LEU A 18 6.18 -0.47 5.42
N GLY A 19 5.13 -1.02 4.81
CA GLY A 19 3.81 -0.39 4.74
C GLY A 19 2.99 -0.48 6.04
N GLY A 20 3.33 -1.40 6.94
CA GLY A 20 2.60 -1.62 8.19
C GLY A 20 3.08 -0.78 9.37
N THR A 21 4.19 -0.06 9.25
CA THR A 21 4.83 0.69 10.34
C THR A 21 5.51 1.96 9.80
N PRO A 22 5.74 3.00 10.64
CA PRO A 22 6.41 4.22 10.18
C PRO A 22 7.84 4.00 9.69
N SER A 23 8.59 3.10 10.35
CA SER A 23 9.95 2.70 9.96
C SER A 23 10.29 1.31 10.49
N LEU A 24 11.28 0.66 9.87
CA LEU A 24 11.86 -0.61 10.32
C LEU A 24 13.39 -0.60 10.21
N THR A 25 14.08 -1.15 11.19
CA THR A 25 15.51 -1.43 11.11
C THR A 25 15.81 -2.52 10.07
N LEU A 26 17.06 -2.61 9.61
CA LEU A 26 17.49 -3.68 8.69
C LEU A 26 17.20 -5.09 9.22
N THR A 27 17.30 -5.30 10.54
CA THR A 27 17.05 -6.60 11.17
C THR A 27 15.57 -6.94 11.16
N GLU A 28 14.71 -5.96 11.43
CA GLU A 28 13.26 -6.13 11.36
C GLU A 28 12.81 -6.38 9.92
N VAL A 29 13.31 -5.62 8.94
CA VAL A 29 13.01 -5.88 7.52
C VAL A 29 13.40 -7.31 7.13
N ALA A 30 14.58 -7.80 7.54
CA ALA A 30 15.01 -9.16 7.26
C ALA A 30 14.07 -10.21 7.86
N LYS A 31 13.64 -9.99 9.12
CA LYS A 31 12.72 -10.86 9.84
C LYS A 31 11.33 -10.86 9.20
N GLU A 32 10.73 -9.69 9.02
CA GLU A 32 9.36 -9.53 8.50
C GLU A 32 9.23 -9.97 7.04
N ALA A 33 10.26 -9.70 6.21
CA ALA A 33 10.28 -10.16 4.82
C ALA A 33 10.74 -11.62 4.65
N GLY A 34 11.13 -12.31 5.74
CA GLY A 34 11.55 -13.72 5.70
C GLY A 34 12.82 -13.98 4.88
N ILE A 35 13.78 -13.05 4.89
CA ILE A 35 15.02 -13.11 4.11
C ILE A 35 16.26 -12.87 4.96
N THR A 36 17.43 -13.22 4.45
CA THR A 36 18.68 -12.95 5.17
C THR A 36 18.94 -11.44 5.27
N ARG A 37 19.64 -11.03 6.34
CA ARG A 37 20.04 -9.62 6.54
C ARG A 37 20.82 -9.05 5.36
N ALA A 38 21.68 -9.86 4.74
CA ALA A 38 22.43 -9.47 3.54
C ALA A 38 21.51 -9.25 2.31
N ALA A 39 20.50 -10.11 2.13
CA ALA A 39 19.51 -9.95 1.07
C ALA A 39 18.64 -8.70 1.28
N ALA A 40 18.12 -8.50 2.51
CA ALA A 40 17.35 -7.32 2.88
C ALA A 40 18.11 -6.03 2.57
N ARG A 41 19.39 -5.95 2.96
CA ARG A 41 20.24 -4.79 2.67
C ARG A 41 20.36 -4.51 1.17
N ARG A 42 20.52 -5.55 0.33
CA ARG A 42 20.61 -5.39 -1.13
C ARG A 42 19.31 -4.86 -1.73
N PHE A 43 18.16 -5.34 -1.26
CA PHE A 43 16.86 -4.84 -1.72
C PHE A 43 16.62 -3.40 -1.27
N LEU A 44 16.89 -3.09 -0.01
CA LEU A 44 16.74 -1.73 0.52
C LEU A 44 17.60 -0.71 -0.24
N LEU A 45 18.88 -1.02 -0.49
CA LEU A 45 19.75 -0.15 -1.30
C LEU A 45 19.24 0.04 -2.73
N THR A 46 18.63 -1.00 -3.31
CA THR A 46 18.04 -0.90 -4.65
C THR A 46 16.79 -0.02 -4.61
N LEU A 47 15.90 -0.23 -3.65
CA LEU A 47 14.67 0.54 -3.47
C LEU A 47 14.95 2.00 -3.12
N GLU A 48 15.99 2.28 -2.36
CA GLU A 48 16.48 3.62 -2.05
C GLU A 48 16.99 4.32 -3.31
N ARG A 49 17.80 3.65 -4.13
CA ARG A 49 18.25 4.17 -5.44
C ARG A 49 17.09 4.44 -6.41
N LEU A 50 16.03 3.63 -6.35
CA LEU A 50 14.81 3.84 -7.13
C LEU A 50 13.88 4.90 -6.53
N GLY A 51 14.18 5.40 -5.32
CA GLY A 51 13.40 6.43 -4.64
C GLY A 51 12.11 5.92 -3.97
N TYR A 52 11.97 4.61 -3.75
CA TYR A 52 10.82 4.03 -3.06
C TYR A 52 11.00 4.00 -1.54
N VAL A 53 12.25 3.96 -1.06
CA VAL A 53 12.58 3.83 0.37
C VAL A 53 13.55 4.94 0.77
N GLY A 54 13.35 5.51 1.95
CA GLY A 54 14.31 6.39 2.63
C GLY A 54 14.92 5.69 3.84
N HIS A 55 15.98 6.27 4.39
CA HIS A 55 16.62 5.79 5.62
C HIS A 55 17.03 6.97 6.51
N ASN A 56 16.74 6.87 7.80
CA ASN A 56 17.18 7.79 8.84
C ASN A 56 17.64 7.01 10.08
N ASP A 57 17.85 7.70 11.21
CA ASP A 57 18.28 7.07 12.45
C ASP A 57 17.26 6.05 13.01
N ASP A 58 15.98 6.21 12.69
CA ASP A 58 14.88 5.32 13.09
C ASP A 58 14.71 4.11 12.16
N GLY A 59 15.49 4.04 11.08
CA GLY A 59 15.51 2.93 10.12
C GLY A 59 14.99 3.30 8.72
N TYR A 60 14.49 2.29 8.01
CA TYR A 60 13.99 2.41 6.64
C TYR A 60 12.50 2.71 6.64
N PHE A 61 12.04 3.55 5.72
CA PHE A 61 10.63 3.94 5.59
C PHE A 61 10.24 4.12 4.11
N LEU A 62 8.94 4.01 3.80
CA LEU A 62 8.44 4.23 2.44
C LEU A 62 8.42 5.72 2.08
N LEU A 63 8.85 6.03 0.86
CA LEU A 63 8.70 7.34 0.26
C LEU A 63 7.42 7.41 -0.58
N ALA A 64 6.92 8.65 -0.79
CA ALA A 64 5.68 8.92 -1.53
C ALA A 64 5.66 8.32 -2.94
N ARG A 65 6.82 8.11 -3.59
CA ARG A 65 6.93 7.43 -4.88
C ARG A 65 6.26 6.04 -4.88
N THR A 66 6.18 5.37 -3.73
CA THR A 66 5.49 4.07 -3.60
C THR A 66 4.03 4.14 -4.01
N LEU A 67 3.38 5.31 -3.93
CA LEU A 67 2.00 5.53 -4.39
C LEU A 67 1.84 5.26 -5.89
N GLU A 68 2.89 5.46 -6.71
CA GLU A 68 2.86 5.21 -8.15
C GLU A 68 2.49 3.76 -8.47
N LEU A 69 2.91 2.80 -7.62
CA LEU A 69 2.64 1.38 -7.81
C LEU A 69 1.14 1.05 -7.72
N GLY A 70 0.44 1.68 -6.76
CA GLY A 70 -1.02 1.53 -6.59
C GLY A 70 -1.82 2.42 -7.54
N TYR A 71 -1.31 3.61 -7.85
CA TYR A 71 -1.97 4.56 -8.74
C TYR A 71 -2.12 4.02 -10.16
N ALA A 72 -1.17 3.21 -10.66
CA ALA A 72 -1.29 2.55 -11.95
C ALA A 72 -2.55 1.67 -12.05
N TYR A 73 -2.94 1.00 -10.97
CA TYR A 73 -4.21 0.26 -10.92
C TYR A 73 -5.42 1.22 -10.94
N LEU A 74 -5.43 2.23 -10.05
CA LEU A 74 -6.56 3.16 -9.93
C LEU A 74 -6.81 4.00 -11.18
N SER A 75 -5.75 4.37 -11.91
CA SER A 75 -5.82 5.18 -13.13
C SER A 75 -6.19 4.38 -14.37
N SER A 76 -5.88 3.08 -14.41
CA SER A 76 -6.20 2.20 -15.54
C SER A 76 -7.61 1.59 -15.47
N HIS A 77 -8.29 1.70 -14.32
CA HIS A 77 -9.64 1.17 -14.13
C HIS A 77 -10.68 2.30 -14.10
N ALA A 78 -11.71 2.18 -14.93
CA ALA A 78 -12.77 3.19 -15.00
C ALA A 78 -13.69 3.17 -13.76
N LEU A 79 -13.81 2.02 -13.07
CA LEU A 79 -14.77 1.85 -11.98
C LEU A 79 -14.59 2.85 -10.83
N PRO A 80 -13.38 3.05 -10.25
CA PRO A 80 -13.22 4.03 -9.17
C PRO A 80 -13.56 5.46 -9.60
N GLN A 81 -13.20 5.83 -10.83
CA GLN A 81 -13.46 7.16 -11.39
C GLN A 81 -14.96 7.40 -11.60
N ILE A 82 -15.68 6.40 -12.14
CA ILE A 82 -17.12 6.48 -12.36
C ILE A 82 -17.88 6.48 -11.03
N ALA A 83 -17.48 5.62 -10.08
CA ALA A 83 -18.18 5.46 -8.81
C ALA A 83 -18.02 6.68 -7.88
N HIS A 84 -16.89 7.38 -7.94
CA HIS A 84 -16.57 8.49 -7.02
C HIS A 84 -17.68 9.55 -6.86
N PRO A 85 -18.20 10.19 -7.92
CA PRO A 85 -19.25 11.21 -7.76
C PRO A 85 -20.55 10.66 -7.17
N HIS A 86 -20.90 9.41 -7.48
CA HIS A 86 -22.12 8.77 -6.95
C HIS A 86 -21.99 8.48 -5.45
N ILE A 87 -20.83 7.99 -5.03
CA ILE A 87 -20.56 7.65 -3.63
C ILE A 87 -20.43 8.90 -2.76
N GLN A 88 -19.87 9.99 -3.29
CA GLN A 88 -19.86 11.28 -2.60
C GLN A 88 -21.28 11.82 -2.38
N LYS A 89 -22.12 11.77 -3.41
CA LYS A 89 -23.52 12.21 -3.29
C LYS A 89 -24.29 11.37 -2.29
N LEU A 90 -24.16 10.04 -2.38
CA LEU A 90 -24.83 9.12 -1.46
C LEU A 90 -24.40 9.36 -0.01
N ALA A 91 -23.11 9.54 0.23
CA ALA A 91 -22.61 9.86 1.56
C ALA A 91 -23.26 11.15 2.09
N TYR A 92 -23.24 12.21 1.28
CA TYR A 92 -23.86 13.50 1.62
C TYR A 92 -25.35 13.38 1.94
N ASP A 93 -26.10 12.67 1.09
CA ASP A 93 -27.56 12.51 1.25
C ASP A 93 -27.91 11.69 2.52
N LEU A 94 -27.03 10.78 2.95
CA LEU A 94 -27.25 9.92 4.11
C LEU A 94 -26.62 10.43 5.41
N ASP A 95 -25.75 11.44 5.33
CA ASP A 95 -24.86 11.86 6.43
C ASP A 95 -24.04 10.70 7.03
N GLU A 96 -23.66 9.73 6.18
CA GLU A 96 -22.92 8.52 6.55
C GLU A 96 -21.75 8.24 5.59
N SER A 97 -20.71 7.57 6.08
CA SER A 97 -19.56 7.19 5.25
C SER A 97 -19.93 6.07 4.27
N CYS A 98 -19.61 6.25 2.99
CA CYS A 98 -19.88 5.26 1.93
C CYS A 98 -18.57 4.78 1.30
N SER A 99 -18.53 3.52 0.84
CA SER A 99 -17.34 2.91 0.25
C SER A 99 -17.69 1.94 -0.87
N VAL A 100 -16.79 1.80 -1.84
CA VAL A 100 -16.84 0.78 -2.89
C VAL A 100 -15.62 -0.11 -2.73
N THR A 101 -15.88 -1.42 -2.76
CA THR A 101 -14.86 -2.44 -2.63
C THR A 101 -14.89 -3.37 -3.84
N ILE A 102 -13.74 -3.97 -4.10
CA ILE A 102 -13.59 -5.06 -5.08
C ILE A 102 -13.10 -6.31 -4.36
N LEU A 103 -13.45 -7.48 -4.88
CA LEU A 103 -12.91 -8.75 -4.39
C LEU A 103 -11.53 -8.98 -5.02
N ASP A 104 -10.49 -9.07 -4.20
CA ASP A 104 -9.17 -9.54 -4.59
C ASP A 104 -8.82 -10.82 -3.83
N ARG A 105 -8.83 -11.95 -4.54
CA ARG A 105 -8.64 -13.30 -3.99
C ARG A 105 -9.61 -13.59 -2.83
N GLN A 106 -9.13 -13.48 -1.60
CA GLN A 106 -9.86 -13.78 -0.36
C GLN A 106 -10.13 -12.54 0.48
N SER A 107 -9.74 -11.35 0.00
CA SER A 107 -9.88 -10.08 0.69
C SER A 107 -10.71 -9.11 -0.15
N ILE A 108 -11.34 -8.15 0.51
CA ILE A 108 -11.91 -6.98 -0.16
C ILE A 108 -10.89 -5.85 -0.13
N VAL A 109 -10.77 -5.11 -1.24
CA VAL A 109 -9.91 -3.91 -1.33
C VAL A 109 -10.80 -2.70 -1.55
N TYR A 110 -10.62 -1.69 -0.70
CA TYR A 110 -11.34 -0.41 -0.85
C TYR A 110 -10.76 0.40 -2.00
N VAL A 111 -11.58 0.72 -3.00
CA VAL A 111 -11.16 1.46 -4.20
C VAL A 111 -11.73 2.87 -4.27
N VAL A 112 -12.85 3.13 -3.58
CA VAL A 112 -13.44 4.47 -3.40
C VAL A 112 -13.97 4.58 -1.99
N ARG A 113 -13.75 5.74 -1.34
CA ARG A 113 -14.31 6.04 -0.03
C ARG A 113 -14.73 7.52 0.04
N ALA A 114 -15.97 7.78 0.45
CA ALA A 114 -16.44 9.11 0.84
C ALA A 114 -16.72 9.09 2.34
N THR A 115 -15.92 9.83 3.10
CA THR A 115 -16.02 9.91 4.55
C THR A 115 -16.75 11.17 4.95
N ILE A 116 -17.75 11.06 5.81
CA ILE A 116 -18.33 12.19 6.53
C ILE A 116 -17.73 12.20 7.93
N SER A 117 -17.30 13.38 8.38
CA SER A 117 -16.62 13.56 9.67
C SER A 117 -17.57 13.30 10.83
N ARG A 118 -17.77 12.03 11.18
CA ARG A 118 -18.28 11.64 12.50
C ARG A 118 -17.15 10.99 13.28
N LEU A 119 -16.94 11.52 14.48
CA LEU A 119 -16.07 10.95 15.50
C LEU A 119 -16.38 9.46 15.65
N VAL A 120 -15.34 8.63 15.54
CA VAL A 120 -15.28 7.17 15.74
C VAL A 120 -15.67 6.30 14.53
N GLY A 121 -14.66 5.58 14.02
CA GLY A 121 -14.83 4.42 13.15
C GLY A 121 -13.54 4.12 12.39
N ALA A 122 -12.98 2.93 12.59
CA ALA A 122 -11.72 2.40 12.04
C ALA A 122 -11.16 3.15 10.80
N SER A 123 -9.87 3.52 10.85
CA SER A 123 -9.15 4.19 9.75
C SER A 123 -9.02 3.26 8.54
N LEU A 124 -10.07 3.17 7.74
CA LEU A 124 -10.10 2.46 6.46
C LEU A 124 -9.68 3.44 5.35
N SER A 125 -8.68 3.05 4.58
CA SER A 125 -8.11 3.86 3.49
C SER A 125 -8.22 3.13 2.16
N VAL A 126 -8.09 3.85 1.05
CA VAL A 126 -8.01 3.21 -0.27
C VAL A 126 -6.78 2.30 -0.32
N GLY A 127 -6.96 1.07 -0.79
CA GLY A 127 -5.90 0.06 -0.87
C GLY A 127 -5.70 -0.78 0.39
N SER A 128 -6.47 -0.53 1.48
CA SER A 128 -6.52 -1.43 2.65
C SER A 128 -7.37 -2.66 2.41
#